data_AF-A0A7K6UX99-F1
#
_entry.id   AF-A0A7K6UX99-F1
#
_cell.length_a   1.000
_cell.length_b   1.000
_cell.length_c   1.000
_cell.angle_alpha   90.00
_cell.angle_beta   90.00
_cell.angle_gamma   90.00
#
_symmetry.space_group_name_H-M   'P 1'
#
loop_
_entity.id
_entity.type
_entity.pdbx_description
1 polymer ?
#
loop_
_entity_poly.entity_id
_entity_poly.type
_entity_poly.pdbx_seq_one_letter_code
_entity_poly.pdbx_strand_id
1 'polypeptide(L)'
;GYHADRWKKLLISYNSPTKAYFDTSDQDPFCMYNYLLDITTWNKSPRRGFIKVKLTDYAGNTVESQMNSDASTFQQYKRVKILTGFNQDIEKIAKIALTFSTKTLIGPKHKLRVLQMKLTSLNNPKR
;
A
#
# COMPACT_ATOMS: atom_id res chain seq x y z
N GLY A 1 16.10 0.52 -15.13
CA GLY A 1 16.64 1.84 -14.73
C GLY A 1 18.16 1.77 -14.60
N TYR A 2 18.81 2.90 -14.31
CA TYR A 2 20.28 3.03 -14.27
C TYR A 2 20.98 1.96 -13.40
N HIS A 3 20.41 1.60 -12.24
CA HIS A 3 20.95 0.60 -11.32
C HIS A 3 20.47 -0.85 -11.55
N ALA A 4 19.96 -1.18 -12.74
CA ALA A 4 19.50 -2.55 -13.05
C ALA A 4 20.65 -3.56 -13.08
N ASP A 5 21.89 -3.10 -13.31
CA ASP A 5 23.12 -3.88 -13.26
C ASP A 5 23.33 -4.59 -11.90
N ARG A 6 22.82 -4.01 -10.81
CA ARG A 6 22.88 -4.61 -9.47
C ARG A 6 22.17 -5.96 -9.37
N TRP A 7 21.26 -6.28 -10.30
CA TRP A 7 20.54 -7.56 -10.34
C TRP A 7 21.30 -8.66 -11.10
N LYS A 8 22.42 -8.34 -11.76
CA LYS A 8 23.15 -9.26 -12.65
C LYS A 8 23.42 -10.64 -12.01
N LYS A 9 23.92 -10.66 -10.78
CA LYS A 9 24.24 -11.93 -10.07
C LYS A 9 22.99 -12.79 -9.83
N LEU A 10 21.86 -12.16 -9.51
CA LEU A 10 20.59 -12.85 -9.30
C LEU A 10 20.04 -13.39 -10.62
N LEU A 11 20.06 -12.58 -11.68
CA LEU A 11 19.50 -12.93 -12.98
C LEU A 11 20.24 -14.08 -13.68
N ILE A 12 21.56 -14.14 -13.55
CA ILE A 12 22.37 -15.24 -14.12
C ILE A 12 21.93 -16.60 -13.55
N SER A 13 21.52 -16.67 -12.29
CA SER A 13 21.12 -17.92 -11.65
C SER A 13 19.81 -18.52 -12.17
N TYR A 14 18.93 -17.70 -12.75
CA TYR A 14 17.60 -18.14 -13.18
C TYR A 14 17.58 -18.86 -14.54
N ASN A 15 18.69 -18.83 -15.30
CA ASN A 15 18.86 -19.47 -16.62
C ASN A 15 17.70 -19.25 -17.62
N SER A 16 16.90 -18.20 -17.41
CA SER A 16 15.71 -17.88 -18.19
C SER A 16 15.41 -16.38 -18.14
N PRO A 17 14.73 -15.81 -19.16
CA PRO A 17 14.36 -14.40 -19.16
C PRO A 17 13.48 -14.05 -17.97
N THR A 18 13.93 -13.12 -17.12
CA THR A 18 13.15 -12.62 -15.98
C THR A 18 12.31 -11.42 -16.39
N LYS A 19 11.02 -11.44 -16.05
CA LYS A 19 10.12 -10.28 -16.20
C LYS A 19 9.95 -9.59 -14.85
N ALA A 20 9.98 -8.26 -14.85
CA ALA A 20 9.72 -7.44 -13.69
C ALA A 20 8.64 -6.40 -14.03
N TYR A 21 7.74 -6.18 -13.08
CA TYR A 21 6.63 -5.24 -13.20
C TYR A 21 6.65 -4.31 -12.00
N PHE A 22 6.41 -3.03 -12.23
CA PHE A 22 6.29 -2.02 -11.20
C PHE A 22 5.46 -0.85 -11.74
N ASP A 23 4.75 -0.19 -10.83
CA ASP A 23 4.05 1.04 -11.12
C ASP A 23 4.98 2.25 -10.94
N THR A 24 4.73 3.30 -11.71
CA THR A 24 5.41 4.60 -11.62
C THR A 24 4.39 5.66 -11.25
N SER A 25 4.84 6.75 -10.62
CA SER A 25 3.98 7.91 -10.47
C SER A 25 3.82 8.63 -11.82
N ASP A 26 2.83 9.51 -11.91
CA ASP A 26 2.52 10.36 -13.05
C ASP A 26 3.31 11.69 -13.04
N GLN A 27 4.11 11.91 -11.99
CA GLN A 27 4.85 13.15 -11.74
C GLN A 27 6.35 12.87 -11.79
N ASP A 28 7.12 13.70 -12.49
CA ASP A 28 8.60 13.64 -12.45
C ASP A 28 9.11 13.70 -10.99
N PRO A 29 10.05 12.83 -10.55
CA PRO A 29 10.87 11.89 -11.33
C PRO A 29 10.26 10.48 -11.51
N PHE A 30 8.93 10.38 -11.58
CA PHE A 30 8.12 9.17 -11.78
C PHE A 30 8.33 8.08 -10.71
N CYS A 31 8.92 8.44 -9.58
CA CYS A 31 9.21 7.52 -8.49
C CYS A 31 7.93 7.08 -7.78
N MET A 32 7.88 5.80 -7.41
CA MET A 32 6.79 5.20 -6.63
C MET A 32 7.38 4.38 -5.49
N TYR A 33 6.91 4.65 -4.27
CA TYR A 33 7.33 3.95 -3.06
C TYR A 33 6.21 3.01 -2.63
N ASN A 34 6.45 1.71 -2.79
CA ASN A 34 5.44 0.69 -2.62
C ASN A 34 5.52 0.06 -1.22
N TYR A 35 4.36 -0.11 -0.61
CA TYR A 35 4.18 -0.77 0.67
C TYR A 35 3.12 -1.86 0.56
N LEU A 36 3.29 -2.92 1.33
CA LEU A 36 2.27 -3.93 1.54
C LEU A 36 1.53 -3.65 2.85
N LEU A 37 0.23 -3.39 2.75
CA LEU A 37 -0.66 -3.19 3.89
C LEU A 37 -1.45 -4.47 4.16
N ASP A 38 -1.16 -5.11 5.29
CA ASP A 38 -1.95 -6.22 5.82
C ASP A 38 -2.99 -5.67 6.80
N ILE A 39 -4.27 -5.91 6.56
CA ILE A 39 -5.38 -5.53 7.46
C ILE A 39 -6.17 -6.76 7.87
N THR A 40 -6.44 -6.89 9.17
CA THR A 40 -7.43 -7.83 9.72
C THR A 40 -8.53 -7.03 10.40
N THR A 41 -9.80 -7.35 10.10
CA THR A 41 -10.97 -6.64 10.65
C THR A 41 -11.77 -7.51 11.61
N TRP A 42 -12.60 -6.88 12.43
CA TRP A 42 -13.51 -7.57 13.38
C TRP A 42 -14.98 -7.17 13.20
N ASN A 43 -15.33 -6.65 12.01
CA ASN A 43 -16.73 -6.42 11.64
C ASN A 43 -17.49 -7.75 11.56
N LYS A 44 -18.68 -7.84 12.19
CA LYS A 44 -19.57 -9.01 12.07
C LYS A 44 -19.99 -9.27 10.62
N SER A 45 -20.39 -8.21 9.89
CA SER A 45 -20.79 -8.29 8.48
C SER A 45 -19.61 -7.93 7.57
N PRO A 46 -19.44 -8.60 6.41
CA PRO A 46 -18.45 -8.21 5.42
C PRO A 46 -18.58 -6.75 5.02
N ARG A 47 -17.44 -6.09 4.79
CA ARG A 47 -17.37 -4.72 4.27
C ARG A 47 -16.61 -4.73 2.96
N ARG A 48 -17.18 -4.15 1.91
CA ARG A 48 -16.49 -3.96 0.64
C ARG A 48 -16.25 -2.48 0.40
N GLY A 49 -15.02 -2.11 0.08
CA GLY A 49 -14.66 -0.71 -0.12
C GLY A 49 -13.19 -0.51 -0.42
N PHE A 50 -12.80 0.75 -0.47
CA PHE A 50 -11.44 1.19 -0.78
C PHE A 50 -10.74 1.62 0.50
N ILE A 51 -9.42 1.46 0.50
CA ILE A 51 -8.55 1.95 1.56
C ILE A 51 -7.62 2.99 0.95
N LYS A 52 -7.58 4.15 1.56
CA LYS A 52 -6.55 5.16 1.33
C LYS A 52 -5.71 5.27 2.59
N VAL A 53 -4.40 5.25 2.41
CA VAL A 53 -3.42 5.34 3.50
C VAL A 53 -2.82 6.73 3.48
N LYS A 54 -2.68 7.33 4.66
CA LYS A 54 -1.93 8.56 4.87
C LYS A 54 -0.83 8.31 5.86
N LEU A 55 0.39 8.65 5.48
CA LEU A 55 1.57 8.59 6.34
C LEU A 55 1.91 10.00 6.79
N THR A 56 2.40 10.12 8.02
CA THR A 56 2.86 11.38 8.60
C THR A 56 4.18 11.18 9.29
N ASP A 57 5.13 12.08 9.03
CA ASP A 57 6.42 12.08 9.70
C ASP A 57 6.38 12.81 11.06
N TYR A 58 7.51 12.87 11.75
CA TYR A 58 7.63 13.56 13.04
C TYR A 58 7.58 15.09 12.93
N ALA A 59 7.79 15.66 11.74
CA ALA A 59 7.69 17.09 11.46
C ALA A 59 6.26 17.52 11.05
N GLY A 60 5.35 16.56 10.86
CA GLY A 60 3.98 16.80 10.43
C GLY A 60 3.77 16.78 8.91
N ASN A 61 4.81 16.50 8.11
CA ASN A 61 4.65 16.32 6.67
C ASN A 61 3.87 15.05 6.38
N THR A 62 3.04 15.08 5.34
CA THR A 62 2.16 13.95 5.03
C THR A 62 2.19 13.56 3.58
N VAL A 63 2.14 12.25 3.31
CA VAL A 63 1.95 11.68 1.98
C VAL A 63 0.76 10.75 2.00
N GLU A 64 0.00 10.74 0.92
CA GLU A 64 -1.17 9.88 0.76
C GLU A 64 -0.93 8.86 -0.34
N SER A 65 -1.47 7.67 -0.14
CA SER A 65 -1.39 6.62 -1.13
C SER A 65 -2.23 6.95 -2.35
N GLN A 66 -1.76 6.55 -3.52
CA GLN A 66 -2.65 6.40 -4.67
C GLN A 66 -3.74 5.37 -4.34
N MET A 67 -4.99 5.71 -4.65
CA MET A 67 -6.12 4.82 -4.36
C MET A 67 -6.09 3.66 -5.35
N ASN A 68 -6.15 2.42 -4.85
CA ASN A 68 -6.30 1.26 -5.71
C ASN A 68 -7.64 1.37 -6.48
N SER A 69 -7.64 1.02 -7.77
CA SER A 69 -8.84 0.99 -8.61
C SER A 69 -9.86 -0.04 -8.14
N ASP A 70 -9.41 -1.07 -7.42
CA ASP A 70 -10.23 -2.20 -7.01
C ASP A 70 -10.63 -2.17 -5.54
N ALA A 71 -11.92 -2.39 -5.29
CA ALA A 71 -12.46 -2.48 -3.93
C ALA A 71 -12.09 -3.82 -3.30
N SER A 72 -11.57 -3.77 -2.08
CA SER A 72 -11.29 -4.95 -1.26
C SER A 72 -12.51 -5.37 -0.44
N THR A 73 -12.66 -6.68 -0.21
CA THR A 73 -13.67 -7.24 0.68
C THR A 73 -13.04 -7.68 2.00
N PHE A 74 -13.47 -7.07 3.10
CA PHE A 74 -13.02 -7.33 4.45
C PHE A 74 -14.03 -8.21 5.18
N GLN A 75 -13.61 -9.43 5.52
CA GLN A 75 -14.38 -10.38 6.32
C GLN A 75 -13.78 -10.47 7.72
N GLN A 76 -14.62 -10.80 8.71
CA GLN A 76 -14.19 -10.92 10.10
C GLN A 76 -13.00 -11.88 10.23
N TYR A 77 -11.95 -11.42 10.92
CA TYR A 77 -10.71 -12.16 11.21
C TYR A 77 -9.91 -12.65 10.00
N LYS A 78 -10.30 -12.26 8.79
CA LYS A 78 -9.51 -12.56 7.58
C LYS A 78 -8.52 -11.44 7.32
N ARG A 79 -7.28 -11.83 7.02
CA ARG A 79 -6.23 -10.92 6.60
C ARG A 79 -6.40 -10.60 5.11
N VAL A 80 -6.46 -9.32 4.79
CA VAL A 80 -6.44 -8.79 3.42
C VAL A 80 -5.09 -8.11 3.20
N LYS A 81 -4.47 -8.36 2.06
CA LYS A 81 -3.22 -7.72 1.64
C LYS A 81 -3.51 -6.70 0.54
N ILE A 82 -3.03 -5.47 0.71
CA ILE A 82 -3.26 -4.38 -0.23
C ILE A 82 -1.91 -3.79 -0.60
N LEU A 83 -1.60 -3.78 -1.90
CA LEU A 83 -0.46 -3.02 -2.42
C LEU A 83 -0.84 -1.54 -2.47
N THR A 84 -0.01 -0.69 -1.88
CA THR A 84 -0.23 0.74 -1.81
C THR A 84 1.03 1.50 -2.20
N GLY A 85 0.89 2.42 -3.17
CA GLY A 85 1.99 3.23 -3.68
C GLY A 85 1.88 4.68 -3.23
N PHE A 86 3.02 5.30 -2.94
CA PHE A 86 3.16 6.72 -2.58
C PHE A 86 4.11 7.41 -3.56
N ASN A 87 3.79 8.64 -3.96
CA ASN A 87 4.61 9.42 -4.88
C ASN A 87 5.87 10.01 -4.21
N GLN A 88 5.97 9.94 -2.88
CA GLN A 88 7.09 10.45 -2.09
C GLN A 88 7.43 9.46 -0.96
N ASP A 89 8.72 9.32 -0.63
CA ASP A 89 9.13 8.56 0.55
C ASP A 89 9.03 9.42 1.79
N ILE A 90 8.43 8.87 2.84
CA ILE A 90 8.53 9.43 4.19
C ILE A 90 9.47 8.53 4.96
N GLU A 91 10.66 9.03 5.30
CA GLU A 91 11.70 8.20 5.89
C GLU A 91 11.32 7.65 7.27
N LYS A 92 10.82 8.50 8.16
CA LYS A 92 10.46 8.10 9.52
C LYS A 92 8.97 8.32 9.73
N ILE A 93 8.22 7.22 9.66
CA ILE A 93 6.77 7.24 9.83
C ILE A 93 6.45 7.36 11.33
N ALA A 94 5.83 8.48 11.71
CA ALA A 94 5.34 8.70 13.07
C ALA A 94 3.89 8.23 13.23
N LYS A 95 3.06 8.41 12.19
CA LYS A 95 1.64 8.07 12.23
C LYS A 95 1.15 7.50 10.91
N ILE A 96 0.24 6.53 11.02
CA ILE A 96 -0.48 5.92 9.90
C ILE A 96 -1.97 6.20 10.12
N ALA A 97 -2.63 6.76 9.11
CA ALA A 97 -4.08 6.94 9.08
C ALA A 97 -4.68 6.16 7.91
N LEU A 98 -5.82 5.51 8.17
CA LEU A 98 -6.58 4.76 7.18
C LEU A 98 -7.92 5.41 6.96
N THR A 99 -8.25 5.67 5.69
CA THR A 99 -9.58 6.10 5.27
C THR A 99 -10.23 4.95 4.52
N PHE A 100 -11.36 4.47 5.07
CA PHE A 100 -12.23 3.51 4.39
C PHE A 100 -13.35 4.25 3.68
N SER A 101 -13.55 3.95 2.39
CA SER A 101 -14.62 4.54 1.59
C SER A 101 -15.40 3.48 0.81
N THR A 102 -16.65 3.77 0.49
CA THR A 102 -17.51 2.97 -0.37
C THR A 102 -17.87 3.79 -1.61
N LYS A 103 -18.15 3.14 -2.74
CA LYS A 103 -18.57 3.82 -3.98
C LYS A 103 -19.91 4.57 -3.85
N THR A 104 -20.75 4.16 -2.89
CA THR A 104 -22.04 4.78 -2.63
C THR A 104 -21.89 6.08 -1.83
N LEU A 105 -22.29 7.19 -2.44
CA LEU A 105 -22.42 8.52 -1.80
C LEU A 105 -23.69 8.64 -0.95
N ILE A 106 -24.73 7.86 -1.30
CA ILE A 106 -26.03 7.85 -0.65
C ILE A 106 -26.20 6.49 0.04
N GLY A 107 -26.35 6.50 1.36
CA GLY A 107 -26.54 5.28 2.16
C GLY A 107 -25.96 5.36 3.57
N PRO A 108 -26.20 4.33 4.40
CA PRO A 108 -25.68 4.29 5.76
C PRO A 108 -24.16 4.26 5.77
N LYS A 109 -23.54 5.15 6.55
CA LYS A 109 -22.08 5.18 6.74
C LYS A 109 -21.61 3.87 7.38
N HIS A 110 -20.89 3.06 6.63
CA HIS A 110 -20.34 1.80 7.13
C HIS A 110 -18.95 2.01 7.71
N LYS A 111 -18.80 1.78 9.02
CA LYS A 111 -17.50 1.81 9.69
C LYS A 111 -16.74 0.50 9.51
N LEU A 112 -15.50 0.59 9.03
CA LEU A 112 -14.54 -0.50 9.09
C LEU A 112 -13.92 -0.57 10.49
N ARG A 113 -13.94 -1.75 11.10
CA ARG A 113 -13.39 -2.01 12.43
C ARG A 113 -12.13 -2.84 12.27
N VAL A 114 -10.98 -2.18 12.33
CA VAL A 114 -9.66 -2.82 12.21
C VAL A 114 -9.28 -3.44 13.56
N LEU A 115 -8.81 -4.68 13.52
CA LEU A 115 -8.26 -5.41 14.66
C LEU A 115 -6.74 -5.29 14.67
N GLN A 116 -6.11 -5.52 13.51
CA GLN A 116 -4.68 -5.44 13.33
C GLN A 116 -4.37 -4.83 11.97
N MET A 117 -3.33 -4.02 11.92
CA MET A 117 -2.73 -3.58 10.66
C MET A 117 -1.20 -3.70 10.72
N LYS A 118 -0.59 -3.99 9.58
CA LYS A 118 0.87 -3.94 9.40
C LYS A 118 1.18 -3.33 8.04
N LEU A 119 2.02 -2.31 8.02
CA LEU A 119 2.54 -1.70 6.81
C LEU A 119 4.00 -2.11 6.62
N THR A 120 4.34 -2.68 5.48
CA THR A 120 5.70 -3.18 5.18
C THR A 120 6.24 -2.50 3.95
N SER A 121 7.38 -1.82 4.04
CA SER A 121 8.04 -1.21 2.87
C SER A 121 8.62 -2.31 1.98
N LEU A 122 8.35 -2.22 0.67
CA LEU A 122 8.96 -3.10 -0.32
C LEU A 122 10.30 -2.55 -0.81
N ASN A 123 10.43 -1.23 -0.87
CA ASN A 123 11.66 -0.55 -1.28
C ASN A 123 12.74 -0.57 -0.18
N ASN A 124 12.34 -0.55 1.10
CA ASN A 124 13.26 -0.61 2.23
C ASN A 124 12.74 -1.56 3.34
N PRO A 125 12.91 -2.88 3.18
CA PRO A 125 12.33 -3.87 4.10
C PRO A 125 12.89 -3.85 5.53
N LYS A 126 14.00 -3.14 5.77
CA LYS A 126 14.69 -3.09 7.08
C LYS A 126 14.31 -1.86 7.92
N ARG A 127 13.35 -1.05 7.46
CA ARG A 127 12.86 0.11 8.20
C ARG A 127 11.99 -0.29 9.40
#